data_AF-A0A955RAV8-F1
#
_entry.id   AF-A0A955RAV8-F1
#
_cell.length_a   1.000
_cell.length_b   1.000
_cell.length_c   1.000
_cell.angle_alpha   90.00
_cell.angle_beta   90.00
_cell.angle_gamma   90.00
#
_symmetry.space_group_name_H-M   'P 1'
#
loop_
_entity.id
_entity.type
_entity.pdbx_description
1 polymer ?
#
loop_
_entity_poly.entity_id
_entity_poly.type
_entity_poly.pdbx_seq_one_letter_code
_entity_poly.pdbx_strand_id
1 'polypeptide(L)'
;FELVRQSTEDPSMTWPEPVAEVDTVDLSIRTWPDARSHRLADVAERLAVQLDRAHRATDDAAACGLSFVEMARRAEVDDDLQAMLDWSNAIGRPPEDGPMGPDEHGRLVFLEGPHRGEPVGDRPIHLAWMEKARTRGPHGWRWTYSDAVRRWARRWLEVRGAGRARSGQKGFHASDWALDPCIASPRIVRGAPEQAQAALGQI
;
A
#
# COMPACT_ATOMS: atom_id res chain seq x y z
N PHE A 1 1.29 -2.73 9.66
CA PHE A 1 0.71 -4.09 9.88
C PHE A 1 1.76 -5.19 10.08
N GLU A 2 2.92 -5.15 9.41
CA GLU A 2 3.99 -6.16 9.56
C GLU A 2 4.49 -6.31 11.02
N LEU A 3 4.74 -5.21 11.74
CA LEU A 3 5.14 -5.27 13.16
C LEU A 3 4.13 -6.00 14.05
N VAL A 4 2.83 -5.89 13.73
CA VAL A 4 1.76 -6.60 14.45
C VAL A 4 1.75 -8.08 14.04
N ARG A 5 1.91 -8.37 12.74
CA ARG A 5 2.05 -9.76 12.24
C ARG A 5 3.29 -10.47 12.78
N GLN A 6 4.40 -9.75 12.92
CA GLN A 6 5.67 -10.23 13.48
C GLN A 6 5.61 -10.38 15.01
N SER A 7 4.75 -9.61 15.70
CA SER A 7 4.56 -9.72 17.15
C SER A 7 3.73 -10.94 17.57
N THR A 8 3.03 -11.58 16.63
CA THR A 8 2.26 -12.80 16.89
C THR A 8 3.01 -14.00 16.33
N GLU A 9 3.62 -14.81 17.19
CA GLU A 9 4.22 -16.09 16.80
C GLU A 9 3.19 -17.18 16.49
N ASP A 10 1.88 -16.86 16.52
CA ASP A 10 0.79 -17.80 16.33
C ASP A 10 0.62 -18.18 14.84
N PRO A 11 0.98 -19.41 14.44
CA PRO A 11 0.86 -19.87 13.06
C PRO A 11 -0.60 -20.13 12.64
N SER A 12 -1.54 -20.17 13.58
CA SER A 12 -2.97 -20.34 13.30
C SER A 12 -3.67 -19.02 12.99
N MET A 13 -3.02 -17.89 13.28
CA MET A 13 -3.59 -16.57 13.06
C MET A 13 -3.57 -16.21 11.57
N THR A 14 -4.74 -16.30 10.93
CA THR A 14 -4.91 -15.84 9.55
C THR A 14 -5.38 -14.40 9.55
N TRP A 15 -4.46 -13.48 9.22
CA TRP A 15 -4.81 -12.09 9.00
C TRP A 15 -5.50 -11.94 7.62
N PRO A 16 -6.69 -11.32 7.55
CA PRO A 16 -7.31 -11.03 6.26
C PRO A 16 -6.40 -10.11 5.46
N GLU A 17 -6.41 -10.30 4.13
CA GLU A 17 -5.65 -9.44 3.24
C GLU A 17 -6.25 -8.02 3.27
N PRO A 18 -5.45 -6.97 3.55
CA PRO A 18 -5.95 -5.61 3.52
C PRO A 18 -6.38 -5.24 2.10
N VAL A 19 -7.60 -4.73 1.96
CA VAL A 19 -8.15 -4.31 0.67
C VAL A 19 -7.51 -3.00 0.20
N ALA A 20 -7.16 -2.13 1.16
CA ALA A 20 -6.47 -0.88 0.94
C ALA A 20 -5.85 -0.34 2.24
N GLU A 21 -5.01 0.67 2.10
CA GLU A 21 -4.45 1.41 3.23
C GLU A 21 -4.58 2.92 3.02
N VAL A 22 -5.13 3.60 4.03
CA VAL A 22 -5.25 5.05 4.08
C VAL A 22 -4.42 5.58 5.23
N ASP A 23 -3.50 6.49 4.93
CA ASP A 23 -2.81 7.28 5.93
C ASP A 23 -3.66 8.51 6.29
N THR A 24 -4.32 8.45 7.44
CA THR A 24 -5.19 9.53 7.92
C THR A 24 -4.43 10.80 8.30
N VAL A 25 -3.13 10.70 8.60
CA VAL A 25 -2.29 11.87 8.87
C VAL A 25 -2.01 12.62 7.58
N ASP A 26 -1.56 11.92 6.53
CA ASP A 26 -1.37 12.50 5.18
C ASP A 26 -2.67 13.12 4.66
N LEU A 27 -3.78 12.41 4.82
CA LEU A 27 -5.10 12.91 4.46
C LEU A 27 -5.45 14.20 5.20
N SER A 28 -5.17 14.26 6.51
CA SER A 28 -5.42 15.48 7.30
C SER A 28 -4.54 16.66 6.85
N ILE A 29 -3.30 16.41 6.42
CA ILE A 29 -2.39 17.43 5.89
C ILE A 29 -2.93 18.02 4.59
N ARG A 30 -3.43 17.17 3.69
CA ARG A 30 -4.05 17.63 2.43
C ARG A 30 -5.37 18.36 2.67
N THR A 31 -6.15 17.92 3.66
CA THR A 31 -7.45 18.52 3.98
C THR A 31 -7.29 19.88 4.66
N TRP A 32 -6.26 20.04 5.51
CA TRP A 32 -6.00 21.28 6.24
C TRP A 32 -4.51 21.67 6.18
N PRO A 33 -4.01 22.15 5.03
CA PRO A 33 -2.58 22.43 4.83
C PRO A 33 -2.03 23.50 5.77
N ASP A 34 -2.88 24.42 6.24
CA ASP A 34 -2.51 25.51 7.15
C ASP A 34 -2.65 25.14 8.64
N ALA A 35 -3.05 23.90 8.96
CA ALA A 35 -3.19 23.48 10.34
C ALA A 35 -1.82 23.39 11.04
N ARG A 36 -1.77 23.88 12.28
CA ARG A 36 -0.53 23.86 13.08
C ARG A 36 -0.11 22.45 13.52
N SER A 37 -1.04 21.50 13.54
CA SER A 37 -0.82 20.12 13.98
C SER A 37 -1.80 19.15 13.33
N HIS A 38 -1.29 17.93 13.12
CA HIS A 38 -1.98 16.79 12.51
C HIS A 38 -1.93 15.54 13.42
N ARG A 39 -1.68 15.73 14.72
CA ARG A 39 -1.78 14.63 15.69
C ARG A 39 -3.22 14.20 15.81
N LEU A 40 -3.44 12.93 16.15
CA LEU A 40 -4.77 12.34 16.27
C LEU A 40 -5.69 13.18 17.18
N ALA A 41 -5.21 13.66 18.32
CA ALA A 41 -5.99 14.50 19.22
C ALA A 41 -6.48 15.81 18.56
N ASP A 42 -5.59 16.51 17.85
CA ASP A 42 -5.93 17.77 17.18
C ASP A 42 -6.88 17.56 15.98
N VAL A 43 -6.71 16.42 15.27
CA VAL A 43 -7.59 16.03 14.16
C VAL A 43 -8.97 15.65 14.70
N ALA A 44 -9.03 14.84 15.75
CA ALA A 44 -10.28 14.41 16.38
C ALA A 44 -11.05 15.62 16.93
N GLU A 45 -10.40 16.55 17.62
CA GLU A 45 -11.02 17.78 18.11
C GLU A 45 -11.62 18.60 16.95
N ARG A 46 -10.86 18.82 15.87
CA ARG A 46 -11.33 19.56 14.68
C ARG A 46 -12.53 18.91 14.01
N LEU A 47 -12.61 17.58 14.09
CA LEU A 47 -13.70 16.79 13.53
C LEU A 47 -14.85 16.58 14.51
N ALA A 48 -14.73 17.05 15.75
CA ALA A 48 -15.64 16.72 16.86
C ALA A 48 -15.81 15.21 17.07
N VAL A 49 -14.73 14.44 16.87
CA VAL A 49 -14.64 13.00 17.14
C VAL A 49 -14.11 12.80 18.57
N GLN A 50 -14.72 11.88 19.30
CA GLN A 50 -14.31 11.55 20.66
C GLN A 50 -13.04 10.69 20.66
N LEU A 51 -12.03 11.11 21.43
CA LEU A 51 -10.80 10.37 21.69
C LEU A 51 -10.75 10.02 23.19
N ASP A 52 -11.33 8.89 23.55
CA ASP A 52 -11.32 8.40 24.93
C ASP A 52 -9.99 7.71 25.25
N ARG A 53 -9.42 8.00 26.43
CA ARG A 53 -8.21 7.32 26.94
C ARG A 53 -7.07 7.22 25.91
N ALA A 54 -6.64 8.38 25.40
CA ALA A 54 -5.49 8.49 24.51
C ALA A 54 -4.32 7.60 24.95
N HIS A 55 -3.60 7.03 23.98
CA HIS A 55 -2.54 6.03 24.16
C HIS A 55 -3.02 4.60 24.42
N ARG A 56 -4.33 4.34 24.39
CA ARG A 56 -4.89 2.99 24.25
C ARG A 56 -5.03 2.68 22.77
N ALA A 57 -4.32 1.66 22.28
CA ALA A 57 -4.29 1.32 20.86
C ALA A 57 -5.70 1.12 20.24
N THR A 58 -6.63 0.50 20.98
CA THR A 58 -8.00 0.30 20.53
C THR A 58 -8.78 1.61 20.38
N ASP A 59 -8.60 2.53 21.34
CA ASP A 59 -9.33 3.80 21.34
C ASP A 59 -8.72 4.77 20.32
N ASP A 60 -7.39 4.78 20.19
CA ASP A 60 -6.68 5.53 19.14
C ASP A 60 -7.07 5.02 17.75
N ALA A 61 -7.20 3.70 17.55
CA ALA A 61 -7.64 3.12 16.28
C ALA A 61 -9.10 3.48 15.96
N ALA A 62 -9.99 3.45 16.96
CA ALA A 62 -11.39 3.85 16.78
C ALA A 62 -11.50 5.34 16.41
N ALA A 63 -10.80 6.22 17.13
CA ALA A 63 -10.78 7.65 16.82
C ALA A 63 -10.15 7.95 15.45
N CYS A 64 -9.12 7.21 15.05
CA CYS A 64 -8.52 7.30 13.73
C CYS A 64 -9.53 6.94 12.62
N GLY A 65 -10.21 5.80 12.75
CA GLY A 65 -11.25 5.37 11.80
C GLY A 65 -12.43 6.33 11.73
N LEU A 66 -12.93 6.81 12.87
CA LEU A 66 -14.00 7.80 12.91
C LEU A 66 -13.57 9.14 12.30
N SER A 67 -12.31 9.55 12.51
CA SER A 67 -11.76 10.75 11.87
C SER A 67 -11.71 10.61 10.34
N PHE A 68 -11.34 9.43 9.83
CA PHE A 68 -11.40 9.15 8.39
C PHE A 68 -12.82 9.29 7.83
N VAL A 69 -13.80 8.65 8.48
CA VAL A 69 -15.21 8.70 8.08
C VAL A 69 -15.73 10.13 8.09
N GLU A 70 -15.43 10.91 9.13
CA GLU A 70 -15.87 12.31 9.20
C GLU A 70 -15.20 13.21 8.16
N MET A 71 -13.92 12.98 7.83
CA MET A 71 -13.27 13.69 6.72
C MET A 71 -13.94 13.36 5.38
N ALA A 72 -14.20 12.08 5.10
CA ALA A 72 -14.86 11.64 3.87
C ALA A 72 -16.27 12.21 3.75
N ARG A 73 -17.05 12.18 4.84
CA ARG A 73 -18.41 12.74 4.90
C ARG A 73 -18.42 14.24 4.62
N ARG A 74 -17.50 15.01 5.22
CA ARG A 74 -17.40 16.47 5.00
C ARG A 74 -16.90 16.84 3.61
N ALA A 75 -16.16 15.94 2.97
CA ALA A 75 -15.70 16.09 1.59
C ALA A 75 -16.72 15.57 0.56
N GLU A 76 -17.89 15.09 1.00
CA GLU A 76 -18.95 14.55 0.14
C GLU A 76 -18.45 13.43 -0.78
N VAL A 77 -17.59 12.56 -0.26
CA VAL A 77 -17.07 11.40 -0.99
C VAL A 77 -18.15 10.33 -1.07
N ASP A 78 -18.35 9.77 -2.27
CA ASP A 78 -19.27 8.66 -2.47
C ASP A 78 -18.91 7.45 -1.58
N ASP A 79 -19.92 6.71 -1.12
CA ASP A 79 -19.77 5.49 -0.30
C ASP A 79 -19.41 4.28 -1.17
N ASP A 80 -18.33 4.45 -1.94
CA ASP A 80 -17.70 3.43 -2.77
C ASP A 80 -16.20 3.40 -2.48
N LEU A 81 -15.63 2.19 -2.45
CA LEU A 81 -14.23 1.99 -2.14
C LEU A 81 -13.33 2.75 -3.12
N GLN A 82 -13.61 2.69 -4.42
CA GLN A 82 -12.76 3.35 -5.42
C GLN A 82 -12.81 4.87 -5.26
N ALA A 83 -13.98 5.44 -5.02
CA ALA A 83 -14.14 6.86 -4.72
C ALA A 83 -13.32 7.29 -3.49
N MET A 84 -13.38 6.51 -2.40
CA MET A 84 -12.57 6.76 -1.20
C MET A 84 -11.07 6.70 -1.48
N LEU A 85 -10.61 5.69 -2.23
CA LEU A 85 -9.18 5.54 -2.55
C LEU A 85 -8.66 6.65 -3.47
N ASP A 86 -9.48 7.09 -4.42
CA ASP A 86 -9.17 8.18 -5.33
C ASP A 86 -9.03 9.49 -4.56
N TRP A 87 -10.01 9.81 -3.71
CA TRP A 87 -9.99 11.01 -2.88
C TRP A 87 -8.84 11.00 -1.86
N SER A 88 -8.66 9.88 -1.14
CA SER A 88 -7.65 9.78 -0.11
C SER A 88 -6.25 9.51 -0.65
N ASN A 89 -6.04 9.52 -1.98
CA ASN A 89 -4.79 9.13 -2.64
C ASN A 89 -4.17 7.87 -2.02
N ALA A 90 -5.01 6.86 -1.74
CA ALA A 90 -4.66 5.64 -1.06
C ALA A 90 -4.47 4.48 -2.04
N ILE A 91 -3.57 3.56 -1.69
CA ILE A 91 -3.35 2.39 -2.51
C ILE A 91 -4.37 1.32 -2.11
N GLY A 92 -5.14 0.85 -3.10
CA GLY A 92 -5.87 -0.42 -3.05
C GLY A 92 -5.28 -1.45 -4.01
N ARG A 93 -6.03 -2.53 -4.21
CA ARG A 93 -5.69 -3.57 -5.21
C ARG A 93 -5.53 -2.97 -6.62
N PRO A 94 -4.61 -3.52 -7.44
CA PRO A 94 -4.56 -3.15 -8.85
C PRO A 94 -5.87 -3.54 -9.56
N PRO A 95 -6.19 -2.92 -10.71
CA PRO A 95 -7.30 -3.34 -11.55
C PRO A 95 -7.20 -4.82 -11.96
N GLU A 96 -8.31 -5.55 -11.93
CA GLU A 96 -8.35 -6.99 -12.24
C GLU A 96 -7.94 -7.32 -13.68
N ASP A 97 -8.15 -6.38 -14.61
CA ASP A 97 -7.76 -6.48 -16.02
C ASP A 97 -6.31 -6.04 -16.28
N GLY A 98 -5.56 -5.71 -15.22
CA GLY A 98 -4.21 -5.18 -15.30
C GLY A 98 -3.11 -6.24 -15.33
N PRO A 99 -1.87 -5.84 -15.70
CA PRO A 99 -0.71 -6.74 -15.73
C PRO A 99 -0.13 -6.99 -14.33
N MET A 100 -0.85 -6.66 -13.26
CA MET A 100 -0.41 -6.71 -11.87
C MET A 100 -1.48 -7.35 -11.01
N GLY A 101 -1.08 -8.13 -10.02
CA GLY A 101 -2.00 -8.81 -9.13
C GLY A 101 -1.27 -9.57 -8.02
N PRO A 102 -2.01 -10.18 -7.09
CA PRO A 102 -1.43 -10.97 -6.01
C PRO A 102 -0.82 -12.28 -6.54
N ASP A 103 0.32 -12.70 -5.99
CA ASP A 103 0.87 -14.06 -6.15
C ASP A 103 0.19 -15.06 -5.18
N GLU A 104 0.65 -16.31 -5.18
CA GLU A 104 0.15 -17.37 -4.28
C GLU A 104 0.34 -17.06 -2.78
N HIS A 105 1.20 -16.09 -2.46
CA HIS A 105 1.47 -15.62 -1.11
C HIS A 105 0.76 -14.30 -0.77
N GLY A 106 -0.02 -13.73 -1.71
CA GLY A 106 -0.69 -12.44 -1.57
C GLY A 106 0.22 -11.23 -1.77
N ARG A 107 1.42 -11.41 -2.32
CA ARG A 107 2.31 -10.29 -2.67
C ARG A 107 1.90 -9.70 -4.00
N LEU A 108 1.92 -8.39 -4.10
CA LEU A 108 1.65 -7.72 -5.37
C LEU A 108 2.85 -7.86 -6.34
N VAL A 109 2.63 -8.58 -7.43
CA VAL A 109 3.63 -8.89 -8.47
C VAL A 109 3.14 -8.49 -9.87
N PHE A 110 4.06 -8.39 -10.82
CA PHE A 110 3.68 -8.36 -12.24
C PHE A 110 3.25 -9.75 -12.69
N LEU A 111 2.06 -9.85 -13.29
CA LEU A 111 1.50 -11.12 -13.80
C LEU A 111 2.06 -11.49 -15.18
N GLU A 112 2.49 -10.49 -15.94
CA GLU A 112 2.99 -10.63 -17.31
C GLU A 112 4.14 -9.67 -17.62
N GLY A 113 4.72 -9.80 -18.81
CA GLY A 113 5.79 -8.92 -19.29
C GLY A 113 7.19 -9.28 -18.77
N PRO A 114 8.16 -8.37 -18.92
CA PRO A 114 9.58 -8.64 -18.65
C PRO A 114 9.92 -8.83 -17.17
N HIS A 115 9.02 -8.43 -16.26
CA HIS A 115 9.20 -8.52 -14.81
C HIS A 115 8.23 -9.52 -14.16
N ARG A 116 7.71 -10.47 -14.94
CA ARG A 116 6.72 -11.45 -14.45
C ARG A 116 7.22 -12.16 -13.18
N GLY A 117 6.36 -12.17 -12.16
CA GLY A 117 6.61 -12.78 -10.85
C GLY A 117 7.43 -11.91 -9.90
N GLU A 118 7.97 -10.79 -10.36
CA GLU A 118 8.72 -9.86 -9.51
C GLU A 118 7.77 -8.94 -8.74
N PRO A 119 8.12 -8.54 -7.50
CA PRO A 119 7.34 -7.59 -6.72
C PRO A 119 7.22 -6.23 -7.44
N VAL A 120 6.00 -5.67 -7.44
CA VAL A 120 5.74 -4.36 -8.06
C VAL A 120 6.54 -3.25 -7.40
N GLY A 121 6.76 -3.35 -6.08
CA GLY A 121 7.57 -2.39 -5.31
C GLY A 121 9.02 -2.26 -5.77
N ASP A 122 9.59 -3.32 -6.35
CA ASP A 122 11.01 -3.37 -6.73
C ASP A 122 11.28 -2.75 -8.11
N ARG A 123 10.22 -2.41 -8.86
CA ARG A 123 10.30 -1.90 -10.24
C ARG A 123 9.56 -0.56 -10.44
N PRO A 124 9.87 0.49 -9.65
CA PRO A 124 9.19 1.79 -9.78
C PRO A 124 9.39 2.43 -11.17
N ILE A 125 10.54 2.22 -11.81
CA ILE A 125 10.79 2.69 -13.19
C ILE A 125 9.84 2.01 -14.19
N HIS A 126 9.56 0.72 -14.00
CA HIS A 126 8.66 0.00 -14.88
C HIS A 126 7.22 0.50 -14.73
N LEU A 127 6.77 0.79 -13.51
CA LEU A 127 5.47 1.42 -13.28
C LEU A 127 5.36 2.80 -13.93
N ALA A 128 6.42 3.61 -13.83
CA ALA A 128 6.45 4.94 -14.45
C ALA A 128 6.40 4.83 -15.98
N TRP A 129 7.04 3.79 -16.54
CA TRP A 129 6.91 3.46 -17.94
C TRP A 129 5.47 3.03 -18.29
N MET A 130 4.84 2.13 -17.52
CA MET A 130 3.46 1.69 -17.75
C MET A 130 2.46 2.85 -17.78
N GLU A 131 2.62 3.82 -16.86
CA GLU A 131 1.80 5.04 -16.81
C GLU A 131 1.87 5.83 -18.14
N LYS A 132 3.04 5.81 -18.80
CA LYS A 132 3.34 6.61 -19.99
C LYS A 132 3.37 5.80 -21.30
N ALA A 133 3.24 4.48 -21.23
CA ALA A 133 3.42 3.58 -22.36
C ALA A 133 2.33 3.80 -23.42
N ARG A 134 2.78 4.04 -24.66
CA ARG A 134 1.91 4.20 -25.83
C ARG A 134 2.40 3.33 -26.98
N THR A 135 1.46 2.78 -27.74
CA THR A 135 1.74 2.09 -29.01
C THR A 135 1.22 2.91 -30.17
N ARG A 136 1.92 2.87 -31.31
CA ARG A 136 1.48 3.52 -32.55
C ARG A 136 0.67 2.53 -33.37
N GLY A 137 -0.61 2.81 -33.58
CA GLY A 137 -1.51 2.05 -34.46
C GLY A 137 -1.84 2.79 -35.75
N PRO A 138 -2.72 2.21 -36.60
CA PRO A 138 -3.16 2.82 -37.87
C PRO A 138 -3.80 4.21 -37.71
N HIS A 139 -4.44 4.46 -36.56
CA HIS A 139 -5.13 5.71 -36.25
C HIS A 139 -4.35 6.62 -35.29
N GLY A 140 -3.04 6.40 -35.13
CA GLY A 140 -2.17 7.22 -34.28
C GLY A 140 -1.75 6.56 -32.98
N TRP A 141 -1.37 7.38 -32.00
CA TRP A 141 -0.90 6.90 -30.70
C TRP A 141 -2.09 6.49 -29.82
N ARG A 142 -2.01 5.29 -29.25
CA ARG A 142 -2.95 4.79 -28.24
C ARG A 142 -2.18 4.38 -26.99
N TRP A 143 -2.82 4.52 -25.83
CA TRP A 143 -2.25 4.01 -24.57
C TRP A 143 -2.14 2.50 -24.62
N THR A 144 -1.02 1.98 -24.09
CA THR A 144 -0.81 0.53 -23.99
C THR A 144 -1.68 -0.07 -22.90
N TYR A 145 -1.82 0.63 -21.77
CA TYR A 145 -2.57 0.18 -20.60
C TYR A 145 -3.86 0.98 -20.42
N SER A 146 -4.85 0.34 -19.79
CA SER A 146 -6.14 0.97 -19.47
C SER A 146 -5.95 2.18 -18.56
N ASP A 147 -6.94 3.07 -18.53
CA ASP A 147 -6.87 4.26 -17.69
C ASP A 147 -6.77 3.90 -16.19
N ALA A 148 -7.49 2.86 -15.77
CA ALA A 148 -7.44 2.32 -14.41
C ALA A 148 -6.02 1.90 -14.01
N VAL A 149 -5.33 1.12 -14.87
CA VAL A 149 -3.95 0.66 -14.60
C VAL A 149 -3.00 1.84 -14.50
N ARG A 150 -3.14 2.84 -15.37
CA ARG A 150 -2.26 4.03 -15.37
C ARG A 150 -2.48 4.90 -14.13
N ARG A 151 -3.73 5.12 -13.72
CA ARG A 151 -4.04 5.84 -12.48
C ARG A 151 -3.52 5.11 -11.25
N TRP A 152 -3.69 3.79 -11.20
CA TRP A 152 -3.17 2.97 -10.12
C TRP A 152 -1.64 3.05 -10.05
N ALA A 153 -0.94 2.90 -11.18
CA ALA A 153 0.52 2.99 -11.24
C ALA A 153 1.03 4.36 -10.78
N ARG A 154 0.39 5.45 -11.24
CA ARG A 154 0.71 6.81 -10.77
C ARG A 154 0.53 6.94 -9.27
N ARG A 155 -0.61 6.51 -8.73
CA ARG A 155 -0.90 6.58 -7.29
C ARG A 155 0.11 5.79 -6.47
N TRP A 156 0.44 4.58 -6.90
CA TRP A 156 1.47 3.77 -6.26
C TRP A 156 2.80 4.53 -6.22
N LEU A 157 3.22 5.15 -7.33
CA LEU A 157 4.43 5.97 -7.40
C LEU A 157 4.36 7.24 -6.56
N GLU A 158 3.20 7.91 -6.46
CA GLU A 158 3.05 9.08 -5.61
C GLU A 158 3.14 8.71 -4.14
N VAL A 159 2.42 7.68 -3.71
CA VAL A 159 2.41 7.23 -2.32
C VAL A 159 3.78 6.67 -1.90
N ARG A 160 4.46 5.92 -2.78
CA ARG A 160 5.76 5.32 -2.47
C ARG A 160 6.95 6.23 -2.76
N GLY A 161 6.88 7.02 -3.83
CA GLY A 161 7.93 7.94 -4.26
C GLY A 161 7.99 9.25 -3.47
N ALA A 162 6.91 9.62 -2.77
CA ALA A 162 6.94 10.74 -1.83
C ALA A 162 7.82 10.50 -0.59
N GLY A 163 8.41 9.30 -0.42
CA GLY A 163 9.25 9.01 0.74
C GLY A 163 8.49 9.25 2.04
N ARG A 164 7.35 8.56 2.22
CA ARG A 164 6.48 8.73 3.40
C ARG A 164 7.12 8.31 4.72
N ALA A 165 8.33 7.74 4.72
CA ALA A 165 9.24 7.90 5.85
C ALA A 165 10.20 9.04 5.57
N ARG A 166 10.26 10.03 6.46
CA ARG A 166 11.37 10.98 6.52
C ARG A 166 12.67 10.24 6.83
N SER A 167 13.27 9.56 5.85
CA SER A 167 14.70 9.29 5.88
C SER A 167 15.39 10.65 5.70
N GLY A 168 16.32 10.98 6.60
CA GLY A 168 17.00 12.26 6.57
C GLY A 168 17.67 12.51 5.22
N GLN A 169 17.81 13.78 4.82
CA GLN A 169 18.35 14.25 3.53
C GLN A 169 19.73 13.69 3.08
N LYS A 170 20.35 12.80 3.84
CA LYS A 170 21.66 12.20 3.54
C LYS A 170 21.47 10.77 3.04
N GLY A 171 20.99 10.62 1.81
CA GLY A 171 20.95 9.35 1.10
C GLY A 171 19.80 9.32 0.09
N PHE A 172 20.13 9.36 -1.20
CA PHE A 172 19.22 9.02 -2.30
C PHE A 172 19.70 7.72 -2.95
N HIS A 173 19.83 6.66 -2.15
CA HIS A 173 20.15 5.32 -2.62
C HIS A 173 18.85 4.51 -2.84
N ALA A 174 18.89 3.50 -3.71
CA ALA A 174 17.74 2.61 -3.94
C ALA A 174 17.27 1.89 -2.65
N SER A 175 18.14 1.77 -1.65
CA SER A 175 17.83 1.25 -0.31
C SER A 175 17.18 2.27 0.64
N ASP A 176 17.15 3.56 0.27
CA ASP A 176 16.58 4.64 1.09
C ASP A 176 15.08 4.85 0.83
N TRP A 177 14.50 4.04 -0.07
CA TRP A 177 13.06 3.86 -0.16
C TRP A 177 12.60 3.13 1.09
N ALA A 178 12.09 3.87 2.06
CA ALA A 178 11.38 3.28 3.17
C ALA A 178 10.08 2.67 2.64
N LEU A 179 10.16 1.38 2.34
CA LEU A 179 9.02 0.54 2.06
C LEU A 179 8.23 0.42 3.36
N ASP A 180 7.03 1.01 3.42
CA ASP A 180 6.02 0.54 4.37
C ASP A 180 5.48 -0.82 3.84
N PRO A 181 5.82 -1.97 4.42
CA PRO A 181 5.72 -3.28 3.76
C PRO A 181 4.30 -3.88 3.78
N CYS A 182 3.26 -3.06 3.81
CA CYS A 182 1.87 -3.50 3.93
C CYS A 182 1.29 -4.29 2.74
N ILE A 183 1.97 -4.33 1.58
CA ILE A 183 1.53 -5.08 0.39
C ILE A 183 2.58 -6.10 -0.11
N ALA A 184 3.74 -6.21 0.55
CA ALA A 184 4.80 -7.10 0.07
C ALA A 184 5.78 -7.52 1.18
N SER A 185 5.39 -8.54 1.94
CA SER A 185 6.36 -9.44 2.58
C SER A 185 5.99 -10.89 2.29
N PRO A 186 6.93 -11.72 1.81
CA PRO A 186 6.68 -13.14 1.57
C PRO A 186 6.29 -13.85 2.87
N ARG A 187 5.32 -14.78 2.77
CA ARG A 187 5.10 -15.79 3.79
C ARG A 187 6.39 -16.59 3.93
N ILE A 188 7.08 -16.51 5.07
CA ILE A 188 8.04 -17.55 5.42
C ILE A 188 7.21 -18.78 5.78
N VAL A 189 7.08 -19.71 4.84
CA VAL A 189 6.57 -21.05 5.14
C VAL A 189 7.66 -21.75 5.95
N ARG A 190 7.64 -21.59 7.29
CA ARG A 190 8.41 -22.47 8.18
C ARG A 190 7.66 -23.79 8.29
N GLY A 191 7.99 -24.74 7.42
CA GLY A 191 7.39 -26.07 7.48
C GLY A 191 7.52 -26.88 6.19
N ALA A 192 8.73 -27.03 5.65
CA ALA A 192 9.05 -28.21 4.84
C ALA A 192 9.98 -29.09 5.68
N PRO A 193 9.61 -30.34 6.01
CA PRO A 193 10.53 -31.23 6.71
C PRO A 193 11.74 -31.52 5.82
N GLU A 194 12.91 -31.27 6.39
CA GLU A 194 14.22 -31.62 5.84
C GLU A 194 14.34 -33.15 5.78
N GLN A 195 13.87 -33.75 4.69
CA GLN A 195 14.16 -35.14 4.32
C GLN A 195 14.89 -35.17 2.98
N ALA A 196 16.15 -34.75 2.98
CA ALA A 196 17.08 -35.02 1.87
C ALA A 196 18.55 -34.92 2.30
N GLN A 197 18.93 -35.55 3.41
CA GLN A 197 20.35 -35.88 3.70
C GLN A 197 20.44 -37.26 4.36
N ALA A 198 20.12 -38.31 3.59
CA ALA A 198 20.46 -39.69 3.94
C ALA A 198 20.49 -40.59 2.69
N ALA A 199 21.27 -40.22 1.68
CA ALA A 199 21.70 -41.14 0.63
C ALA A 199 22.87 -40.51 -0.13
N LEU A 200 24.10 -40.74 0.35
CA LEU A 200 25.37 -40.77 -0.40
C LEU A 200 26.52 -40.70 0.62
N GLY A 201 27.02 -41.87 1.04
CA GLY A 201 28.18 -41.92 1.93
C GLY A 201 28.52 -43.26 2.57
N GLN A 202 28.15 -44.40 1.96
CA GLN A 202 28.80 -45.70 2.23
C GLN A 202 28.84 -46.51 0.93
N ILE A 203 29.90 -46.33 0.15
CA ILE A 203 30.55 -47.37 -0.67
C ILE A 203 32.05 -47.16 -0.51
#